data_AF-A0A951BMD5-F1
#
_entry.id   AF-A0A951BMD5-F1
#
_cell.length_a   1.000
_cell.length_b   1.000
_cell.length_c   1.000
_cell.angle_alpha   90.00
_cell.angle_beta   90.00
_cell.angle_gamma   90.00
#
_symmetry.space_group_name_H-M   'P 1'
#
loop_
_entity.id
_entity.type
_entity.pdbx_description
1 polymer ?
#
loop_
_entity_poly.entity_id
_entity_poly.type
_entity_poly.pdbx_seq_one_letter_code
_entity_poly.pdbx_strand_id
1 'polypeptide(L)'
;MLRALPPNFTSWVGVATGGERPYGYQSRLAEQGLPDVLRVPTGTGKTLAAVLPWLYQRAGHPDAEVRKMTARWLVIVLPQRALVEQTVDVIEG
;
A
#
# COMPACT_ATOMS: atom_id res chain seq x y z
N MET A 1 18.49 9.00 -14.22
CA MET A 1 18.45 7.52 -14.21
C MET A 1 17.08 7.11 -13.67
N LEU A 2 16.19 6.51 -14.48
CA LEU A 2 14.93 5.97 -13.95
C LEU A 2 15.28 4.75 -13.09
N ARG A 3 15.04 4.84 -11.78
CA ARG A 3 15.15 3.69 -10.88
C ARG A 3 14.10 2.68 -11.31
N ALA A 4 14.53 1.47 -11.69
CA ALA A 4 13.60 0.39 -12.01
C ALA A 4 12.71 0.12 -10.78
N LEU A 5 11.41 -0.02 -11.03
CA LEU A 5 10.47 -0.35 -9.97
C LEU A 5 10.75 -1.77 -9.44
N PRO A 6 10.58 -2.01 -8.12
CA PRO A 6 10.77 -3.33 -7.55
C PRO A 6 9.85 -4.37 -8.21
N PRO A 7 10.34 -5.59 -8.50
CA PRO A 7 9.64 -6.57 -9.35
C PRO A 7 8.44 -7.25 -8.70
N ASN A 8 8.30 -7.18 -7.37
CA ASN A 8 7.19 -7.77 -6.62
C ASN A 8 6.86 -6.97 -5.37
N PHE A 9 5.69 -7.24 -4.80
CA PHE A 9 5.18 -6.50 -3.64
C PHE A 9 6.11 -6.57 -2.41
N THR A 10 6.75 -7.71 -2.13
CA THR A 10 7.70 -7.82 -1.02
C THR A 10 8.90 -6.87 -1.18
N SER A 11 9.50 -6.87 -2.36
CA SER A 11 10.60 -5.94 -2.68
C SER A 11 10.15 -4.48 -2.71
N TRP A 12 8.89 -4.24 -3.11
CA TRP A 12 8.27 -2.92 -3.09
C TRP A 12 8.17 -2.35 -1.67
N VAL A 13 7.66 -3.16 -0.75
CA VAL A 13 7.58 -2.83 0.67
C VAL A 13 8.97 -2.58 1.23
N GLY A 14 9.92 -3.49 0.99
CA GLY A 14 11.28 -3.33 1.50
C GLY A 14 11.97 -2.05 1.02
N VAL A 15 11.71 -1.62 -0.22
CA VAL A 15 12.23 -0.33 -0.71
C VAL A 15 11.52 0.86 -0.07
N ALA A 16 10.21 0.78 0.12
CA ALA A 16 9.41 1.87 0.69
C ALA A 16 9.64 2.08 2.19
N THR A 17 9.91 1.02 2.94
CA THR A 17 10.00 1.05 4.42
C THR A 17 11.43 0.91 4.94
N GLY A 18 12.44 0.88 4.07
CA GLY A 18 13.83 0.72 4.50
C GLY A 18 14.19 -0.69 4.97
N GLY A 19 13.45 -1.72 4.51
CA GLY A 19 13.82 -3.13 4.69
C GLY A 19 12.77 -4.01 5.37
N GLU A 20 11.57 -3.49 5.68
CA GLU A 20 10.52 -4.33 6.25
C GLU A 20 9.94 -5.33 5.22
N ARG A 21 9.19 -6.30 5.72
CA ARG A 21 8.45 -7.27 4.91
C ARG A 21 6.96 -7.14 5.17
N PRO A 22 6.11 -7.30 4.14
CA PRO A 22 4.67 -7.28 4.36
C PRO A 22 4.22 -8.49 5.18
N TYR A 23 3.20 -8.29 5.99
CA TYR A 23 2.40 -9.38 6.52
C TYR A 23 1.68 -10.10 5.37
N GLY A 24 1.40 -11.40 5.55
CA GLY A 24 0.76 -12.20 4.50
C GLY A 24 -0.60 -11.65 4.04
N TYR A 25 -1.34 -10.96 4.91
CA TYR A 25 -2.60 -10.33 4.51
C TYR A 25 -2.40 -9.10 3.61
N GLN A 26 -1.31 -8.34 3.79
CA GLN A 26 -0.97 -7.19 2.96
C GLN A 26 -0.56 -7.64 1.56
N SER A 27 0.16 -8.77 1.45
CA SER A 27 0.48 -9.38 0.16
C SER A 27 -0.79 -9.79 -0.61
N ARG A 28 -1.77 -10.38 0.09
CA ARG A 28 -3.06 -10.71 -0.54
C ARG A 28 -3.79 -9.47 -1.05
N LEU A 29 -3.75 -8.35 -0.31
CA LEU A 29 -4.34 -7.08 -0.79
C LEU A 29 -3.66 -6.58 -2.07
N ALA A 30 -2.33 -6.73 -2.17
CA ALA A 30 -1.58 -6.30 -3.35
C ALA A 30 -1.91 -7.14 -4.59
N GLU A 31 -2.25 -8.41 -4.41
CA GLU A 31 -2.64 -9.34 -5.48
C GLU A 31 -4.12 -9.22 -5.85
N GLN A 32 -5.00 -9.06 -4.86
CA GLN A 32 -6.45 -9.20 -5.03
C GLN A 32 -7.19 -7.86 -5.10
N GLY A 33 -6.54 -6.77 -4.69
CA GLY A 33 -7.16 -5.46 -4.53
C GLY A 33 -7.62 -5.18 -3.12
N LEU A 34 -7.96 -3.92 -2.86
CA LEU A 34 -8.54 -3.51 -1.59
C LEU A 34 -9.99 -3.99 -1.51
N PRO A 35 -10.39 -4.71 -0.44
CA PRO A 35 -11.77 -5.11 -0.23
C PRO A 35 -12.60 -3.94 0.30
N ASP A 36 -13.92 -4.06 0.22
CA ASP A 36 -14.85 -3.08 0.80
C ASP A 36 -14.69 -2.95 2.32
N VAL A 37 -14.37 -4.06 3.01
CA VAL A 37 -14.17 -4.10 4.46
C VAL A 37 -12.97 -4.97 4.81
N LEU A 38 -12.01 -4.40 5.54
CA LEU A 38 -10.86 -5.11 6.09
C LEU A 38 -10.93 -5.15 7.63
N ARG A 39 -11.07 -6.35 8.20
CA ARG A 39 -11.02 -6.56 9.66
C ARG A 39 -9.66 -7.09 10.07
N VAL A 40 -8.86 -6.24 10.70
CA VAL A 40 -7.55 -6.61 11.25
C VAL A 40 -7.33 -5.96 12.62
N PRO A 41 -6.58 -6.61 13.55
CA PRO A 41 -6.27 -6.04 14.85
C PRO A 41 -5.51 -4.71 14.76
N THR A 42 -5.54 -3.91 15.82
CA THR A 42 -4.65 -2.75 15.95
C THR A 42 -3.18 -3.19 15.96
N GLY A 43 -2.27 -2.30 15.53
CA GLY A 43 -0.83 -2.59 15.51
C GLY A 43 -0.38 -3.55 14.40
N THR A 44 -1.24 -3.92 13.45
CA THR A 44 -0.90 -4.86 12.35
C THR A 44 -0.53 -4.18 11.04
N GLY A 45 -0.17 -2.89 11.06
CA GLY A 45 0.25 -2.15 9.86
C GLY A 45 -0.88 -1.78 8.90
N LYS A 46 -2.00 -1.22 9.42
CA LYS A 46 -3.17 -0.85 8.62
C LYS A 46 -2.88 0.25 7.59
N THR A 47 -2.02 1.21 7.93
CA THR A 47 -1.60 2.28 7.02
C THR A 47 -0.90 1.70 5.79
N LEU A 48 0.10 0.83 6.02
CA LEU A 48 0.77 0.10 4.95
C LEU A 48 -0.24 -0.71 4.12
N ALA A 49 -1.16 -1.41 4.79
CA ALA A 49 -2.17 -2.24 4.15
C ALA A 49 -3.13 -1.48 3.22
N ALA A 50 -3.39 -0.19 3.49
CA ALA A 50 -4.20 0.65 2.61
C ALA A 50 -3.36 1.25 1.46
N VAL A 51 -2.15 1.71 1.76
CA VAL A 51 -1.36 2.54 0.85
C VAL A 51 -0.54 1.72 -0.14
N LEU A 52 0.30 0.80 0.35
CA LEU A 52 1.26 0.12 -0.51
C LEU A 52 0.61 -0.87 -1.49
N PRO A 53 -0.43 -1.67 -1.11
CA PRO A 53 -1.16 -2.49 -2.07
C PRO A 53 -1.74 -1.68 -3.23
N TRP A 54 -2.42 -0.57 -2.95
CA TRP A 54 -2.97 0.31 -3.97
C TRP A 54 -1.88 0.88 -4.89
N LEU A 55 -0.80 1.41 -4.29
CA LEU A 55 0.30 2.01 -5.05
C LEU A 55 1.01 0.98 -5.93
N TYR A 56 1.24 -0.23 -5.40
CA TYR A 56 1.79 -1.35 -6.14
C TYR A 56 0.87 -1.74 -7.30
N GLN A 57 -0.43 -1.91 -7.06
CA GLN A 57 -1.39 -2.21 -8.12
C GLN A 57 -1.39 -1.16 -9.22
N ARG A 58 -1.29 0.12 -8.84
CA ARG A 58 -1.32 1.24 -9.77
C ARG A 58 -0.04 1.35 -10.62
N ALA A 59 1.13 1.06 -10.06
CA ALA A 59 2.42 1.38 -10.69
C ALA A 59 3.35 0.18 -10.88
N GLY A 60 3.38 -0.76 -9.94
CA GLY A 60 4.36 -1.85 -9.86
C GLY A 60 3.86 -3.23 -10.27
N HIS A 61 2.55 -3.45 -10.34
CA HIS A 61 1.98 -4.75 -10.64
C HIS A 61 2.41 -5.22 -12.04
N PRO A 62 2.80 -6.49 -12.24
CA PRO A 62 3.33 -6.96 -13.53
C PRO A 62 2.27 -6.90 -14.65
N ASP A 63 1.01 -7.19 -14.33
CA ASP A 63 -0.11 -7.08 -15.27
C ASP A 63 -0.47 -5.62 -15.56
N ALA A 64 -0.41 -5.24 -16.85
CA ALA A 64 -0.71 -3.90 -17.32
C ALA A 64 -2.18 -3.52 -17.20
N GLU A 65 -3.11 -4.47 -17.33
CA GLU A 65 -4.54 -4.18 -17.20
C GLU A 65 -4.89 -3.92 -15.73
N VAL A 66 -4.29 -4.63 -14.77
CA VAL A 66 -4.41 -4.28 -13.33
C VAL A 66 -3.96 -2.84 -13.09
N ARG A 67 -2.79 -2.43 -13.61
CA ARG A 67 -2.31 -1.05 -13.48
C ARG A 67 -3.27 -0.02 -14.08
N LYS A 68 -3.85 -0.33 -15.23
CA LYS A 68 -4.78 0.54 -15.97
C LYS A 68 -6.12 0.68 -15.26
N MET A 69 -6.65 -0.41 -14.71
CA MET A 69 -7.95 -0.45 -14.02
C MET A 69 -7.89 0.08 -12.59
N THR A 70 -6.72 0.03 -11.94
CA THR A 70 -6.54 0.57 -10.60
C THR A 70 -6.79 2.08 -10.56
N ALA A 71 -7.63 2.52 -9.63
CA ALA A 71 -7.99 3.91 -9.45
C ALA A 71 -6.74 4.81 -9.27
N ARG A 72 -6.74 5.99 -9.88
CA ARG A 72 -5.60 6.93 -9.83
C ARG A 72 -5.44 7.65 -8.50
N TRP A 73 -6.49 7.70 -7.70
CA TRP A 73 -6.51 8.43 -6.43
C TRP A 73 -6.84 7.45 -5.30
N LEU A 74 -6.07 7.54 -4.22
CA LEU A 74 -6.41 6.95 -2.93
C LEU A 74 -6.85 8.08 -2.01
N VAL A 75 -8.09 8.01 -1.53
CA VAL A 75 -8.64 8.98 -0.58
C VAL A 75 -8.73 8.31 0.78
N ILE A 76 -7.96 8.81 1.75
CA ILE A 76 -7.94 8.29 3.12
C ILE A 76 -8.78 9.21 4.00
N VAL A 77 -9.85 8.68 4.58
CA VAL A 77 -10.73 9.42 5.50
C VAL A 77 -10.58 8.84 6.90
N LEU A 78 -10.22 9.68 7.87
CA LEU A 78 -9.98 9.28 9.25
C LEU A 78 -10.83 10.13 10.22
N PRO A 79 -11.31 9.55 11.32
CA PRO A 79 -12.30 10.18 12.18
C PRO A 79 -11.74 11.31 13.06
N GLN A 80 -10.42 11.42 13.21
CA GLN A 80 -9.78 12.37 14.11
C GLN A 80 -8.56 13.01 13.42
N ARG A 81 -8.32 14.30 13.71
CA ARG A 81 -7.17 15.07 13.19
C ARG A 81 -5.83 14.40 13.50
N ALA A 82 -5.62 13.96 14.75
CA ALA A 82 -4.37 13.31 15.14
C ALA A 82 -4.06 12.05 14.31
N LEU A 83 -5.09 11.29 13.91
CA LEU A 83 -4.91 10.11 13.05
C LEU A 83 -4.52 10.51 11.62
N VAL A 84 -5.04 11.64 11.13
CA VAL A 84 -4.64 12.20 9.83
C VAL A 84 -3.17 12.59 9.87
N GLU A 85 -2.76 13.38 10.87
CA GLU A 85 -1.37 13.84 11.04
C GLU A 85 -0.40 12.66 11.13
N GLN A 86 -0.68 11.67 12.00
CA GLN A 86 0.12 10.46 12.11
C GLN A 86 0.19 9.65 10.81
N THR A 87 -0.90 9.61 10.04
CA THR A 87 -0.94 8.88 8.76
C THR A 87 -0.12 9.60 7.69
N VAL A 88 -0.17 10.93 7.66
CA VAL A 88 0.65 11.76 6.76
C VAL A 88 2.12 11.57 7.08
N ASP A 89 2.52 11.68 8.36
CA ASP A 89 3.91 11.50 8.79
C ASP A 89 4.48 10.14 8.35
N VAL A 90 3.68 9.07 8.42
CA VAL A 90 4.08 7.72 7.98
C VAL A 90 4.19 7.59 6.46
N ILE A 91 3.42 8.37 5.69
CA ILE A 91 3.38 8.25 4.21
C ILE A 91 4.41 9.18 3.55
N GLU A 92 4.67 10.35 4.13
CA GLU A 92 5.60 11.35 3.58
C GLU A 92 7.05 11.18 4.07
N GLY A 93 7.25 10.54 5.22
CA GLY A 93 8.57 10.23 5.78
C GLY A 93 9.30 9.12 5.03
#